data_AF-A0A9D5QGL0-F1
#
_entry.id   AF-A0A9D5QGL0-F1
#
_cell.length_a   1.000
_cell.length_b   1.000
_cell.length_c   1.000
_cell.angle_alpha   90.00
_cell.angle_beta   90.00
_cell.angle_gamma   90.00
#
_symmetry.space_group_name_H-M   'P 1'
#
loop_
_entity.id
_entity.type
_entity.pdbx_description
1 polymer ?
#
loop_
_entity_poly.entity_id
_entity_poly.type
_entity_poly.pdbx_seq_one_letter_code
_entity_poly.pdbx_strand_id
1 'polypeptide(L)'
;MEHTKRIWQALASVPLYAVLVVLFVPSIRRAAEAHTELYWGYLFLCAFLLSFLVMPYVINLGFKLGAVDRPDADRKHHEKATPVTGGVAIYIGFAVTVLVNFHFSVEMKAILVASTLILAVGVIDDRFGIPARIRLLVQLVASLILIYFGVRVTFVPPWLGGVYTETLITLVWLIG
;
A
#
# COMPACT_ATOMS: atom_id res chain seq x y z
N MET A 1 -8.75 10.64 22.32
CA MET A 1 -7.83 11.79 22.19
C MET A 1 -6.51 11.62 22.95
N GLU A 2 -6.51 11.07 24.15
CA GLU A 2 -5.30 10.93 24.98
C GLU A 2 -4.28 9.91 24.45
N HIS A 3 -4.76 8.82 23.84
CA HIS A 3 -3.91 7.81 23.20
C HIS A 3 -3.15 8.34 21.98
N THR A 4 -3.80 9.19 21.18
CA THR A 4 -3.19 9.87 20.03
C THR A 4 -2.07 10.78 20.51
N LYS A 5 -2.27 11.54 21.61
CA LYS A 5 -1.24 12.41 22.19
C LYS A 5 0.01 11.64 22.64
N ARG A 6 -0.13 10.44 23.23
CA ARG A 6 1.03 9.60 23.61
C ARG A 6 1.82 9.10 22.39
N ILE A 7 1.14 8.75 21.29
CA ILE A 7 1.79 8.38 20.03
C ILE A 7 2.55 9.57 19.44
N TRP A 8 1.96 10.77 19.45
CA TRP A 8 2.65 12.00 19.03
C TRP A 8 3.87 12.31 19.89
N GLN A 9 3.78 12.16 21.20
CA GLN A 9 4.90 12.36 22.11
C GLN A 9 6.03 11.35 21.86
N ALA A 10 5.69 10.07 21.66
CA ALA A 10 6.65 9.03 21.32
C ALA A 10 7.32 9.30 19.96
N LEU A 11 6.55 9.64 18.92
CA LEU A 11 7.09 9.96 17.59
C LEU A 11 7.93 11.23 17.57
N ALA A 12 7.56 12.25 18.34
CA ALA A 12 8.34 13.48 18.48
C ALA A 12 9.63 13.27 19.29
N SER A 13 9.68 12.26 20.17
CA SER A 13 10.85 11.96 21.01
C SER A 13 11.88 11.03 20.36
N VAL A 14 11.54 10.30 19.30
CA VAL A 14 12.43 9.32 18.67
C VAL A 14 13.06 9.95 17.42
N PRO A 15 14.38 9.77 17.17
CA PRO A 15 15.06 10.29 15.99
C PRO A 15 14.63 9.64 14.66
N LEU A 16 13.45 9.02 14.56
CA LEU A 16 12.94 8.37 13.35
C LEU A 16 12.87 9.33 12.16
N TYR A 17 12.52 10.59 12.39
CA TYR A 17 12.54 11.62 11.35
C TYR A 17 13.97 11.87 10.84
N ALA A 18 14.96 11.89 11.73
CA ALA A 18 16.36 12.03 11.34
C ALA A 18 16.84 10.80 10.55
N VAL A 19 16.49 9.58 10.99
CA VAL A 19 16.79 8.34 10.25
C VAL A 19 16.14 8.37 8.87
N LEU A 20 14.87 8.77 8.77
CA LEU A 20 14.17 8.88 7.49
C LEU A 20 14.87 9.90 6.56
N VAL A 21 15.23 11.09 7.06
CA VAL A 21 15.93 12.10 6.27
C VAL A 21 17.27 11.55 5.77
N VAL A 22 18.01 10.87 6.65
CA VAL A 22 19.30 10.24 6.35
C VAL A 22 19.15 9.20 5.23
N LEU A 23 18.13 8.34 5.28
CA LEU A 23 17.88 7.35 4.21
C LEU A 23 17.65 8.02 2.85
N PHE A 24 17.01 9.19 2.82
CA PHE A 24 16.73 9.91 1.58
C PHE A 24 17.89 10.79 1.07
N VAL A 25 19.03 10.82 1.76
CA VAL A 25 20.24 11.52 1.31
C VAL A 25 20.79 10.82 0.05
N PRO A 26 21.08 11.56 -1.05
CA PRO A 26 21.55 10.96 -2.30
C PRO A 26 22.82 10.11 -2.18
N SER A 27 23.68 10.40 -1.21
CA SER A 27 24.88 9.62 -0.93
C SER A 27 24.56 8.24 -0.34
N ILE A 28 23.56 8.15 0.53
CA ILE A 28 23.14 6.89 1.17
C ILE A 28 22.38 6.03 0.19
N ARG A 29 21.47 6.64 -0.59
CA ARG A 29 20.79 5.96 -1.69
C ARG A 29 21.79 5.34 -2.67
N ARG A 30 22.77 6.13 -3.14
CA ARG A 30 23.82 5.63 -4.06
C ARG A 30 24.67 4.52 -3.45
N ALA A 31 24.99 4.61 -2.16
CA ALA A 31 25.72 3.55 -1.47
C ALA A 31 24.89 2.25 -1.38
N ALA A 32 23.59 2.35 -1.12
CA ALA A 32 22.70 1.19 -1.13
C ALA A 32 22.53 0.61 -2.55
N GLU A 33 22.38 1.46 -3.57
CA GLU A 33 22.29 1.05 -4.98
C GLU A 33 23.55 0.30 -5.46
N ALA A 34 24.73 0.61 -4.91
CA ALA A 34 25.97 -0.08 -5.24
C ALA A 34 26.03 -1.54 -4.76
N HIS A 35 25.17 -1.92 -3.80
CA HIS A 35 25.14 -3.23 -3.17
C HIS A 35 23.73 -3.82 -3.25
N THR A 36 23.46 -4.66 -4.26
CA THR A 36 22.11 -5.19 -4.53
C THR A 36 21.50 -5.91 -3.31
N GLU A 37 22.33 -6.62 -2.54
CA GLU A 37 21.96 -7.29 -1.30
C GLU A 37 21.47 -6.33 -0.19
N LEU A 38 21.96 -5.10 -0.15
CA LEU A 38 21.58 -4.07 0.83
C LEU A 38 20.41 -3.20 0.33
N TYR A 39 20.27 -3.04 -1.00
CA TYR A 39 19.27 -2.16 -1.61
C TYR A 39 17.84 -2.55 -1.24
N TRP A 40 17.51 -3.84 -1.22
CA TRP A 40 16.17 -4.33 -0.87
C TRP A 40 15.81 -4.00 0.58
N GLY A 41 16.76 -4.18 1.52
CA GLY A 41 16.57 -3.81 2.92
C GLY A 41 16.41 -2.30 3.11
N TYR A 42 17.17 -1.50 2.34
CA TYR A 42 17.03 -0.05 2.30
C TYR A 42 15.65 0.40 1.83
N LEU A 43 15.12 -0.16 0.73
CA LEU A 43 13.77 0.15 0.23
C LEU A 43 12.69 -0.24 1.24
N PHE A 44 12.82 -1.43 1.84
CA PHE A 44 11.91 -1.89 2.88
C PHE A 44 11.88 -0.92 4.06
N LEU A 45 13.06 -0.49 4.56
CA LEU A 45 13.16 0.42 5.69
C LEU A 45 12.56 1.80 5.37
N CYS A 46 12.78 2.31 4.16
CA CYS A 46 12.15 3.56 3.69
C CYS A 46 10.63 3.47 3.73
N ALA A 47 10.06 2.42 3.12
CA ALA A 47 8.61 2.24 3.05
C ALA A 47 7.99 2.04 4.44
N PHE A 48 8.65 1.25 5.29
CA PHE A 48 8.24 0.99 6.67
C PHE A 48 8.23 2.28 7.50
N LEU A 49 9.35 3.03 7.52
CA LEU A 49 9.45 4.26 8.31
C LEU A 49 8.48 5.33 7.83
N LEU A 50 8.32 5.49 6.50
CA LEU A 50 7.33 6.41 5.94
C LEU A 50 5.91 6.04 6.35
N SER A 51 5.51 4.78 6.15
CA SER A 51 4.18 4.30 6.53
C SER A 51 3.92 4.50 8.03
N PHE A 52 4.90 4.15 8.87
CA PHE A 52 4.82 4.31 10.33
C PHE A 52 4.67 5.77 10.76
N LEU A 53 5.44 6.68 10.16
CA LEU A 53 5.37 8.12 10.47
C LEU A 53 4.10 8.78 9.93
N VAL A 54 3.57 8.30 8.80
CA VAL A 54 2.32 8.80 8.19
C VAL A 54 1.09 8.29 8.93
N MET A 55 1.15 7.10 9.52
CA MET A 55 0.05 6.45 10.26
C MET A 55 -0.72 7.37 11.24
N PRO A 56 -0.10 8.11 12.17
CA PRO A 56 -0.84 8.99 13.09
C PRO A 56 -1.64 10.10 12.38
N TYR A 57 -1.11 10.63 11.27
CA TYR A 57 -1.79 11.65 10.47
C TYR A 57 -3.03 11.05 9.80
N VAL A 58 -2.86 9.86 9.23
CA VAL A 58 -3.93 9.10 8.56
C VAL A 58 -5.01 8.68 9.55
N ILE A 59 -4.65 8.26 10.77
CA ILE A 59 -5.59 7.97 11.87
C ILE A 59 -6.42 9.22 12.20
N ASN A 60 -5.78 10.37 12.38
CA ASN A 60 -6.49 11.62 12.69
C ASN A 60 -7.41 12.04 11.54
N LEU A 61 -6.98 11.85 10.30
CA LEU A 61 -7.79 12.11 9.11
C LEU A 61 -9.01 11.17 9.06
N GLY A 62 -8.83 9.88 9.37
CA GLY A 62 -9.94 8.91 9.45
C GLY A 62 -11.01 9.33 10.45
N PHE A 63 -10.62 9.79 11.64
CA PHE A 63 -11.56 10.34 12.62
C PHE A 63 -12.27 11.60 12.12
N LYS A 64 -11.55 12.53 11.48
CA LYS A 64 -12.13 13.77 10.95
C LYS A 64 -13.11 13.54 9.79
N LEU A 65 -12.81 12.56 8.94
CA LEU A 65 -13.64 12.22 7.78
C LEU A 65 -14.80 11.28 8.14
N GLY A 66 -14.85 10.78 9.37
CA GLY A 66 -15.85 9.79 9.80
C GLY A 66 -15.63 8.39 9.21
N ALA A 67 -14.45 8.13 8.62
CA ALA A 67 -14.03 6.83 8.12
C ALA A 67 -13.58 5.94 9.29
N VAL A 68 -14.54 5.63 10.17
CA VAL A 68 -14.33 4.84 11.38
C VAL A 68 -15.30 3.68 11.41
N ASP A 69 -14.77 2.50 11.69
CA ASP A 69 -15.55 1.34 12.03
C ASP A 69 -16.08 1.51 13.46
N ARG A 70 -17.41 1.56 13.60
CA ARG A 70 -18.07 1.63 14.91
C ARG A 70 -18.44 0.20 15.32
N PRO A 71 -18.19 -0.18 16.59
CA PRO A 71 -18.55 -1.51 17.04
C PRO A 71 -20.07 -1.71 17.02
N ASP A 72 -20.51 -2.74 16.31
CA ASP A 72 -21.87 -3.26 16.36
C ASP A 72 -21.96 -4.28 17.51
N ALA A 73 -22.96 -4.11 18.38
CA ALA A 73 -23.11 -4.84 19.64
C ALA A 73 -23.18 -6.37 19.47
N ASP A 74 -23.55 -6.87 18.28
CA ASP A 74 -23.76 -8.29 18.00
C ASP A 74 -22.54 -9.03 17.42
N ARG A 75 -21.48 -8.33 16.97
CA ARG A 75 -20.35 -8.97 16.25
C ARG A 75 -18.94 -8.49 16.60
N LYS A 76 -18.75 -7.37 17.32
CA LYS A 76 -17.41 -6.76 17.49
C LYS A 76 -17.06 -6.55 18.97
N HIS A 77 -16.02 -7.23 19.45
CA HIS A 77 -15.50 -7.11 20.84
C HIS A 77 -14.67 -5.83 21.12
N HIS A 78 -14.60 -4.88 20.18
CA HIS A 78 -13.82 -3.65 20.35
C HIS A 78 -14.73 -2.56 20.94
N GLU A 79 -14.40 -2.00 22.11
CA GLU A 79 -15.24 -0.95 22.73
C GLU A 79 -15.14 0.42 22.03
N LYS A 80 -14.13 0.64 21.16
CA LYS A 80 -13.80 1.96 20.61
C LYS A 80 -13.81 1.96 19.09
N ALA A 81 -14.33 3.04 18.51
CA ALA A 81 -14.32 3.25 17.07
C ALA A 81 -12.87 3.31 16.54
N THR A 82 -12.59 2.53 15.50
CA THR A 82 -11.24 2.41 14.89
C THR A 82 -11.27 2.95 13.46
N PRO A 83 -10.28 3.76 13.04
CA PRO A 83 -10.25 4.25 11.66
C PRO A 83 -9.89 3.14 10.68
N VAL A 84 -10.59 3.08 9.54
CA VAL A 84 -10.36 2.08 8.47
C VAL A 84 -9.28 2.51 7.46
N THR A 85 -8.59 3.61 7.73
CA THR A 85 -7.68 4.28 6.80
C THR A 85 -6.26 3.71 6.76
N GLY A 86 -5.97 2.59 7.43
CA GLY A 86 -4.62 2.03 7.55
C GLY A 86 -3.93 1.74 6.21
N GLY A 87 -4.68 1.26 5.21
CA GLY A 87 -4.18 0.99 3.87
C GLY A 87 -3.62 2.24 3.17
N VAL A 88 -4.16 3.42 3.47
CA VAL A 88 -3.69 4.71 2.93
C VAL A 88 -2.27 5.02 3.42
N ALA A 89 -1.98 4.78 4.69
CA ALA A 89 -0.64 5.01 5.25
C ALA A 89 0.41 4.08 4.60
N ILE A 90 0.06 2.80 4.44
CA ILE A 90 0.92 1.81 3.78
C ILE A 90 1.19 2.20 2.33
N TYR A 91 0.13 2.55 1.59
CA TYR A 91 0.26 2.96 0.20
C TYR A 91 1.13 4.21 0.03
N ILE A 92 0.96 5.24 0.87
CA ILE A 92 1.79 6.45 0.82
C ILE A 92 3.28 6.09 1.04
N GLY A 93 3.57 5.24 2.03
CA GLY A 93 4.94 4.77 2.28
C GLY A 93 5.55 4.04 1.08
N PHE A 94 4.79 3.14 0.48
CA PHE A 94 5.16 2.43 -0.75
C PHE A 94 5.39 3.39 -1.92
N ALA A 95 4.41 4.24 -2.25
CA ALA A 95 4.44 5.13 -3.41
C ALA A 95 5.60 6.13 -3.33
N VAL A 96 5.79 6.78 -2.18
CA VAL A 96 6.91 7.73 -1.98
C VAL A 96 8.26 7.04 -2.12
N THR A 97 8.40 5.83 -1.56
CA THR A 97 9.65 5.06 -1.67
C THR A 97 9.96 4.71 -3.12
N VAL A 98 8.99 4.25 -3.90
CA VAL A 98 9.18 3.93 -5.33
C VAL A 98 9.52 5.20 -6.13
N LEU A 99 8.79 6.29 -5.93
CA LEU A 99 8.95 7.54 -6.68
C LEU A 99 10.33 8.19 -6.44
N VAL A 100 10.81 8.23 -5.19
CA VAL A 100 12.08 8.90 -4.87
C VAL A 100 13.31 8.06 -5.23
N ASN A 101 13.17 6.74 -5.23
CA ASN A 101 14.24 5.83 -5.67
C ASN A 101 14.21 5.55 -7.17
N PHE A 102 13.37 6.27 -7.94
CA PHE A 102 13.30 6.22 -9.40
C PHE A 102 13.16 4.81 -10.00
N HIS A 103 12.51 3.90 -9.26
CA HIS A 103 12.34 2.51 -9.69
C HIS A 103 11.15 2.41 -10.66
N PHE A 104 11.37 2.80 -11.92
CA PHE A 104 10.32 3.03 -12.92
C PHE A 104 10.31 1.99 -14.04
N SER A 105 10.40 0.70 -13.71
CA SER A 105 10.09 -0.34 -14.70
C SER A 105 8.64 -0.19 -15.18
N VAL A 106 8.33 -0.71 -16.37
CA VAL A 106 6.97 -0.64 -16.93
C VAL A 106 5.98 -1.36 -16.01
N GLU A 107 6.40 -2.48 -15.45
CA GLU A 107 5.69 -3.28 -14.46
C GLU A 107 5.45 -2.47 -13.18
N MET A 108 6.47 -1.78 -12.65
CA MET A 108 6.33 -0.99 -11.43
C MET A 108 5.38 0.20 -11.63
N LYS A 109 5.39 0.84 -12.81
CA LYS A 109 4.41 1.88 -13.16
C LYS A 109 3.00 1.31 -13.20
N ALA A 110 2.82 0.12 -13.80
CA ALA A 110 1.54 -0.57 -13.83
C ALA A 110 1.04 -0.89 -12.40
N ILE A 111 1.94 -1.37 -11.52
CA ILE A 111 1.66 -1.62 -10.10
C ILE A 111 1.23 -0.33 -9.40
N LEU A 112 1.93 0.79 -9.59
CA LEU A 112 1.54 2.07 -9.00
C LEU A 112 0.15 2.52 -9.47
N VAL A 113 -0.14 2.44 -10.77
CA VAL A 113 -1.45 2.83 -11.32
C VAL A 113 -2.57 1.93 -10.80
N ALA A 114 -2.39 0.61 -10.88
CA ALA A 114 -3.38 -0.36 -10.43
C ALA A 114 -3.64 -0.26 -8.92
N SER A 115 -2.58 -0.19 -8.10
CA SER A 115 -2.72 -0.03 -6.65
C SER A 115 -3.32 1.31 -6.24
N THR A 116 -3.02 2.41 -6.96
CA THR A 116 -3.72 3.71 -6.77
C THR A 116 -5.22 3.55 -7.01
N LEU A 117 -5.60 2.88 -8.09
CA LEU A 117 -7.01 2.67 -8.45
C LEU A 117 -7.75 1.84 -7.39
N ILE A 118 -7.15 0.74 -6.94
CA ILE A 118 -7.69 -0.10 -5.87
C ILE A 118 -7.81 0.67 -4.56
N LEU A 119 -6.79 1.44 -4.18
CA LEU A 119 -6.84 2.26 -2.98
C LEU A 119 -7.94 3.32 -3.07
N ALA A 120 -8.05 4.03 -4.20
CA ALA A 120 -9.07 5.05 -4.38
C ALA A 120 -10.46 4.47 -4.22
N VAL A 121 -10.73 3.31 -4.83
CA VAL A 121 -12.02 2.63 -4.70
C VAL A 121 -12.24 2.10 -3.29
N GLY A 122 -11.22 1.58 -2.61
CA GLY A 122 -11.31 1.20 -1.20
C GLY A 122 -11.69 2.37 -0.28
N VAL A 123 -11.05 3.54 -0.46
CA VAL A 123 -11.35 4.75 0.31
C VAL A 123 -12.75 5.28 0.02
N ILE A 124 -13.23 5.17 -1.23
CA ILE A 124 -14.60 5.57 -1.58
C ILE A 124 -15.61 4.55 -1.00
N ASP A 125 -15.32 3.25 -1.07
CA ASP A 125 -16.14 2.17 -0.51
C ASP A 125 -16.35 2.34 1.01
N ASP A 126 -15.28 2.65 1.74
CA ASP A 126 -15.33 2.90 3.19
C ASP A 126 -16.29 4.04 3.59
N ARG A 127 -16.52 5.01 2.69
CA ARG A 127 -17.39 6.16 2.97
C ARG A 127 -18.79 6.04 2.39
N PHE A 128 -18.92 5.47 1.20
CA PHE A 128 -20.16 5.51 0.42
C PHE A 128 -20.82 4.14 0.25
N GLY A 129 -20.14 3.04 0.60
CA GLY A 129 -20.64 1.68 0.42
C GLY A 129 -20.86 1.36 -1.06
N ILE A 130 -19.78 1.10 -1.79
CA ILE A 130 -19.82 0.83 -3.23
C ILE A 130 -20.46 -0.54 -3.47
N PRO A 131 -21.40 -0.67 -4.43
CA PRO A 131 -21.95 -1.96 -4.83
C PRO A 131 -20.85 -2.94 -5.26
N ALA A 132 -20.93 -4.19 -4.80
CA ALA A 132 -19.94 -5.23 -5.10
C ALA A 132 -19.60 -5.38 -6.60
N ARG A 133 -20.59 -5.14 -7.48
CA ARG A 133 -20.40 -5.16 -8.94
C ARG A 133 -19.41 -4.11 -9.44
N ILE A 134 -19.45 -2.90 -8.89
CA ILE A 134 -18.55 -1.81 -9.26
C ILE A 134 -17.15 -2.09 -8.73
N ARG A 135 -17.05 -2.56 -7.48
CA ARG A 135 -15.77 -2.96 -6.89
C ARG A 135 -15.08 -4.05 -7.70
N LEU A 136 -15.84 -5.07 -8.12
CA LEU A 136 -15.33 -6.15 -8.97
C LEU A 136 -14.92 -5.65 -10.36
N LEU A 137 -15.68 -4.73 -10.96
CA LEU A 137 -15.30 -4.12 -12.23
C LEU A 137 -13.96 -3.36 -12.14
N VAL A 138 -13.75 -2.61 -11.06
CA VAL A 138 -12.49 -1.88 -10.83
C VAL A 138 -11.34 -2.86 -10.61
N GLN A 139 -11.54 -3.91 -9.81
CA GLN A 139 -10.53 -4.95 -9.61
C GLN A 139 -10.17 -5.66 -10.92
N LEU A 140 -11.17 -5.94 -11.77
CA LEU A 140 -10.94 -6.49 -13.10
C LEU A 140 -10.11 -5.55 -13.96
N VAL A 141 -10.46 -4.26 -14.02
CA VAL A 141 -9.70 -3.26 -14.79
C VAL A 141 -8.27 -3.14 -14.28
N ALA A 142 -8.07 -3.07 -12.96
CA ALA A 142 -6.75 -3.01 -12.34
C ALA A 142 -5.91 -4.26 -12.69
N SER A 143 -6.52 -5.43 -12.65
CA SER A 143 -5.86 -6.70 -12.99
C SER A 143 -5.47 -6.78 -14.47
N LEU A 144 -6.33 -6.30 -15.36
CA LEU A 144 -6.03 -6.23 -16.79
C LEU A 144 -4.89 -5.26 -17.10
N ILE A 145 -4.81 -4.11 -16.41
CA ILE A 145 -3.67 -3.19 -16.51
C ILE A 145 -2.37 -3.92 -16.15
N LEU A 146 -2.35 -4.62 -15.01
CA LEU A 146 -1.17 -5.38 -14.57
C LEU A 146 -0.74 -6.42 -15.60
N ILE A 147 -1.67 -7.26 -16.06
CA ILE A 147 -1.40 -8.32 -17.03
C ILE A 147 -0.92 -7.76 -18.36
N TYR A 148 -1.54 -6.68 -18.85
CA TYR A 148 -1.14 -6.02 -20.09
C TYR A 148 0.31 -5.55 -20.06
N PHE A 149 0.77 -5.05 -18.91
CA PHE A 149 2.15 -4.63 -18.69
C PHE A 149 3.08 -5.76 -18.22
N GLY A 150 2.67 -7.02 -18.35
CA GLY A 150 3.52 -8.18 -18.09
C GLY A 150 3.59 -8.63 -16.64
N VAL A 151 2.80 -8.03 -15.74
CA VAL A 151 2.69 -8.49 -14.35
C VAL A 151 1.75 -9.70 -14.32
N ARG A 152 2.33 -10.88 -14.50
CA ARG A 152 1.65 -12.18 -14.43
C ARG A 152 2.53 -13.24 -13.80
N VAL A 153 1.92 -14.32 -13.34
CA VAL A 153 2.68 -15.52 -12.95
C VAL A 153 3.31 -16.16 -14.19
N THR A 154 4.55 -16.67 -14.07
CA THR A 154 5.32 -17.21 -15.21
C THR A 154 5.94 -18.57 -14.89
N PHE A 155 5.14 -19.51 -14.39
CA PHE A 155 5.63 -20.84 -13.98
C PHE A 155 4.88 -22.00 -14.64
N VAL A 156 3.86 -21.73 -15.46
CA VAL A 156 3.01 -22.80 -16.01
C VAL A 156 3.65 -23.37 -17.27
N PRO A 157 3.90 -24.70 -17.33
CA PRO A 157 4.47 -25.31 -18.53
C PRO A 157 3.55 -25.16 -19.75
N PRO A 158 4.10 -25.09 -20.99
CA PRO A 158 3.30 -24.92 -22.21
C PRO A 158 2.22 -26.00 -22.41
N TRP A 159 2.50 -27.24 -22.01
CA TRP A 159 1.55 -28.36 -22.14
C TRP A 159 0.32 -28.23 -21.23
N LEU A 160 0.41 -27.40 -20.19
CA LEU A 160 -0.71 -27.08 -19.28
C LEU A 160 -1.41 -25.76 -19.67
N GLY A 161 -1.31 -25.37 -20.95
CA GLY A 161 -1.95 -24.17 -21.50
C GLY A 161 -1.12 -22.88 -21.41
N GLY A 162 0.09 -22.94 -20.83
CA GLY A 162 1.08 -21.85 -20.83
C GLY A 162 0.46 -20.49 -20.46
N VAL A 163 0.66 -19.50 -21.34
CA VAL A 163 0.27 -18.10 -21.13
C VAL A 163 -1.22 -17.91 -20.85
N TYR A 164 -2.11 -18.73 -21.44
CA TYR A 164 -3.55 -18.61 -21.20
C TYR A 164 -3.91 -18.99 -19.77
N THR A 165 -3.33 -20.09 -19.29
CA THR A 165 -3.51 -20.56 -17.90
C THR A 165 -2.87 -19.58 -16.91
N GLU A 166 -1.68 -19.06 -17.20
CA GLU A 166 -1.03 -18.01 -16.40
C GLU A 166 -1.89 -16.76 -16.25
N THR A 167 -2.48 -16.32 -17.36
CA THR A 167 -3.35 -15.13 -17.39
C THR A 167 -4.60 -15.38 -16.55
N LEU A 168 -5.22 -16.55 -16.68
CA LEU A 168 -6.41 -16.92 -15.90
C LEU A 168 -6.10 -17.00 -14.40
N ILE A 169 -5.01 -17.67 -14.03
CA ILE A 169 -4.57 -17.75 -12.62
C ILE A 169 -4.30 -16.36 -12.07
N THR A 170 -3.60 -15.51 -12.83
CA THR A 170 -3.29 -14.14 -12.42
C THR A 170 -4.56 -13.32 -12.22
N LEU A 171 -5.54 -13.41 -13.14
CA LEU A 171 -6.83 -12.71 -13.01
C LEU A 171 -7.59 -13.15 -11.77
N VAL A 172 -7.71 -14.46 -11.54
CA VAL A 172 -8.42 -15.00 -10.38
C VAL A 172 -7.72 -14.61 -9.09
N TRP A 173 -6.40 -14.66 -9.05
CA TRP A 173 -5.60 -14.31 -7.88
C TRP A 173 -5.63 -12.81 -7.53
N LEU A 174 -5.71 -11.93 -8.53
CA LEU A 174 -5.76 -10.49 -8.28
C LEU A 174 -7.16 -9.98 -7.89
N ILE A 175 -8.22 -10.65 -8.36
CA ILE A 175 -9.61 -10.26 -8.08
C ILE A 175 -10.15 -10.92 -6.80
N GLY A 176 -9.80 -12.19 -6.57
CA GLY A 176 -10.25 -13.00 -5.44
C GLY A 176 -9.59 -12.63 -4.13
#